data_AF-A0A268TVE6-F1
#
_entry.id   AF-A0A268TVE6-F1
#
_cell.length_a   1.000
_cell.length_b   1.000
_cell.length_c   1.000
_cell.angle_alpha   90.00
_cell.angle_beta   90.00
_cell.angle_gamma   90.00
#
_symmetry.space_group_name_H-M   'P 1'
#
loop_
_entity.id
_entity.type
_entity.pdbx_description
1 polymer ?
#
loop_
_entity_poly.entity_id
_entity_poly.type
_entity_poly.pdbx_seq_one_letter_code
_entity_poly.pdbx_strand_id
1 'polypeptide(L)'
;MEQKIRSLKIPFFSKDIKESEERFEKIKEEYDFQKLAKLGTHIPSRFFLKAMNILELSFEELNGNFDFESKNEFIEKYLKNIDVCFSKKQEFNQENNLEIAKFVLENFKAIKQSIKQEYEVTPFETHKLNLGNRVLFRSEDKIAYVNYDWLYYNDLSLDSDLEKEFLYFIEGNKDVINTIFSQWFIVRNDGFEEFKLFDNRKDELNTYGYGFEPDFIFFGKKKGENDKFLSVECFFEAKGEHLKIQDAWKEEFLETIKNAQMQVEVDKNLILYSLPFFLSKEIKQNAKFIDAFDEFLERKLF
;
A
#
# COMPACT_ATOMS: atom_id res chain seq x y z
N MET A 1 12.88 22.35 -9.25
CA MET A 1 12.71 21.42 -8.12
C MET A 1 11.30 21.67 -7.60
N GLU A 2 10.31 20.97 -8.17
CA GLU A 2 8.89 21.17 -7.85
C GLU A 2 8.50 20.27 -6.69
N GLN A 3 8.29 20.87 -5.52
CA GLN A 3 7.84 20.18 -4.31
C GLN A 3 6.40 19.69 -4.51
N LYS A 4 6.21 18.37 -4.68
CA LYS A 4 4.89 17.75 -4.85
C LYS A 4 4.41 17.12 -3.55
N ILE A 5 3.26 17.58 -3.06
CA ILE A 5 2.60 17.09 -1.84
C ILE A 5 1.85 15.80 -2.19
N ARG A 6 2.32 14.66 -1.67
CA ARG A 6 1.69 13.34 -1.89
C ARG A 6 0.54 13.15 -0.90
N SER A 7 -0.67 13.32 -1.42
CA SER A 7 -1.97 12.90 -0.89
C SER A 7 -2.33 13.19 0.59
N LEU A 8 -3.32 14.05 0.83
CA LEU A 8 -3.92 14.32 2.15
C LEU A 8 -5.33 13.70 2.25
N LYS A 9 -5.55 12.87 3.27
CA LYS A 9 -6.90 12.39 3.62
C LYS A 9 -7.64 13.47 4.39
N ILE A 10 -8.82 13.85 3.91
CA ILE A 10 -9.64 14.90 4.53
C ILE A 10 -10.83 14.23 5.24
N PRO A 11 -11.04 14.47 6.56
CA PRO A 11 -12.19 13.98 7.30
C PRO A 11 -13.52 14.43 6.67
N PHE A 12 -14.60 13.73 6.97
CA PHE A 12 -15.93 14.15 6.53
C PHE A 12 -16.39 15.37 7.32
N PHE A 13 -16.71 16.46 6.63
CA PHE A 13 -17.27 17.68 7.23
C PHE A 13 -18.76 17.83 6.86
N SER A 14 -19.64 17.92 7.86
CA SER A 14 -21.09 18.15 7.71
C SER A 14 -21.68 18.87 8.92
N LYS A 15 -22.76 19.63 8.71
CA LYS A 15 -23.52 20.37 9.74
C LYS A 15 -24.16 19.49 10.81
N ASP A 16 -24.40 18.22 10.50
CA ASP A 16 -25.09 17.30 11.40
C ASP A 16 -24.16 16.63 12.42
N ILE A 17 -22.86 16.96 12.39
CA ILE A 17 -21.88 16.45 13.37
C ILE A 17 -22.03 17.27 14.65
N LYS A 18 -22.82 16.77 15.60
CA LYS A 18 -22.68 17.16 17.01
C LYS A 18 -21.43 16.48 17.54
N GLU A 19 -20.52 17.23 18.16
CA GLU A 19 -19.55 16.65 19.11
C GLU A 19 -20.34 16.05 20.27
N SER A 20 -20.77 14.80 20.14
CA SER A 20 -21.06 13.95 21.28
C SER A 20 -19.73 13.35 21.72
N GLU A 21 -19.41 13.50 23.01
CA GLU A 21 -18.44 12.62 23.69
C GLU A 21 -19.00 11.19 23.63
N GLU A 22 -18.79 10.51 22.50
CA GLU A 22 -19.31 9.18 22.26
C GLU A 22 -18.33 8.13 22.74
N ARG A 23 -18.78 7.42 23.77
CA ARG A 23 -18.21 6.18 24.29
C ARG A 23 -17.90 5.25 23.13
N PHE A 24 -16.71 4.64 23.16
CA PHE A 24 -16.24 3.65 22.19
C PHE A 24 -17.15 2.41 22.15
N GLU A 25 -18.28 2.51 21.47
CA GLU A 25 -18.92 1.38 20.82
C GLU A 25 -18.42 1.36 19.38
N LYS A 26 -17.93 0.19 18.93
CA LYS A 26 -17.35 -0.01 17.60
C LYS A 26 -18.35 0.40 16.51
N ILE A 27 -18.24 1.62 16.01
CA ILE A 27 -18.81 2.01 14.73
C ILE A 27 -17.86 1.47 13.66
N LYS A 28 -18.30 0.43 12.93
CA LYS A 28 -17.73 0.07 11.62
C LYS A 28 -18.09 1.20 10.65
N GLU A 29 -17.31 2.27 10.64
CA GLU A 29 -17.35 3.24 9.55
C GLU A 29 -16.29 2.83 8.51
N GLU A 30 -16.76 2.11 7.48
CA GLU A 30 -16.03 1.99 6.22
C GLU A 30 -15.79 3.40 5.67
N TYR A 31 -14.53 3.85 5.69
CA TYR A 31 -14.15 5.08 5.03
C TYR A 31 -14.23 4.91 3.52
N ASP A 32 -15.41 5.15 2.98
CA ASP A 32 -15.68 5.14 1.55
C ASP A 32 -15.09 6.43 0.93
N PHE A 33 -13.78 6.43 0.62
CA PHE A 33 -13.09 7.58 0.02
C PHE A 33 -13.29 7.64 -1.51
N GLN A 34 -13.38 8.86 -2.06
CA GLN A 34 -13.38 9.16 -3.49
C GLN A 34 -12.00 8.98 -4.12
N LYS A 35 -11.95 8.91 -5.46
CA LYS A 35 -10.72 8.88 -6.25
C LYS A 35 -9.84 10.11 -5.96
N LEU A 36 -8.52 9.92 -5.97
CA LEU A 36 -7.53 10.97 -5.76
C LEU A 36 -7.79 12.17 -6.68
N ALA A 37 -7.94 13.37 -6.12
CA ALA A 37 -8.18 14.60 -6.87
C ALA A 37 -7.27 15.73 -6.40
N LYS A 38 -7.06 16.74 -7.25
CA LYS A 38 -6.32 17.94 -6.86
C LYS A 38 -7.20 18.81 -5.98
N LEU A 39 -6.69 19.30 -4.85
CA LEU A 39 -7.46 20.12 -3.93
C LEU A 39 -8.08 21.35 -4.62
N GLY A 40 -7.36 21.93 -5.58
CA GLY A 40 -7.83 23.07 -6.36
C GLY A 40 -9.04 22.80 -7.27
N THR A 41 -9.37 21.54 -7.58
CA THR A 41 -10.57 21.20 -8.36
C THR A 41 -11.85 21.24 -7.54
N HIS A 42 -11.74 21.15 -6.21
CA HIS A 42 -12.89 21.09 -5.30
C HIS A 42 -13.04 22.34 -4.44
N ILE A 43 -11.93 22.93 -3.97
CA ILE A 43 -11.96 24.05 -3.03
C ILE A 43 -11.43 25.32 -3.71
N PRO A 44 -12.29 26.33 -3.97
CA PRO A 44 -11.86 27.61 -4.55
C PRO A 44 -10.88 28.40 -3.67
N SER A 45 -9.91 29.10 -4.29
CA SER A 45 -8.87 29.90 -3.61
C SER A 45 -9.41 30.88 -2.57
N ARG A 46 -10.62 31.42 -2.78
CA ARG A 46 -11.29 32.34 -1.82
C ARG A 46 -11.48 31.74 -0.42
N PHE A 47 -11.67 30.42 -0.30
CA PHE A 47 -11.86 29.77 0.99
C PHE A 47 -10.54 29.65 1.75
N PHE A 48 -9.43 29.40 1.05
CA PHE A 48 -8.09 29.43 1.65
C PHE A 48 -7.71 30.83 2.12
N LEU A 49 -7.97 31.87 1.33
CA LEU A 49 -7.74 33.25 1.77
C LEU A 49 -8.56 33.60 3.01
N LYS A 50 -9.84 33.20 3.03
CA LYS A 50 -10.72 33.41 4.19
C LYS A 50 -10.21 32.64 5.42
N ALA A 51 -9.81 31.38 5.26
CA ALA A 51 -9.26 30.56 6.33
C ALA A 51 -7.93 31.11 6.85
N MET A 52 -7.02 31.57 5.99
CA MET A 52 -5.77 32.22 6.41
C MET A 52 -6.00 33.47 7.25
N ASN A 53 -7.05 34.25 6.94
CA ASN A 53 -7.40 35.42 7.73
C ASN A 53 -8.00 35.02 9.09
N ILE A 54 -8.80 33.95 9.15
CA ILE A 54 -9.37 33.44 10.40
C ILE A 54 -8.30 32.84 11.32
N LEU A 55 -7.32 32.13 10.74
CA LEU A 55 -6.22 31.50 11.45
C LEU A 55 -5.07 32.46 11.77
N GLU A 56 -5.22 33.74 11.44
CA GLU A 56 -4.22 34.80 11.64
C GLU A 56 -2.81 34.45 11.10
N LEU A 57 -2.74 33.63 10.04
CA LEU A 57 -1.48 33.17 9.47
C LEU A 57 -0.71 34.34 8.83
N SER A 58 0.47 34.62 9.38
CA SER A 58 1.34 35.68 8.87
C SER A 58 2.13 35.21 7.65
N PHE A 59 2.51 36.15 6.78
CA PHE A 59 3.30 35.86 5.59
C PHE A 59 4.67 35.27 5.98
N GLU A 60 5.28 35.75 7.05
CA GLU A 60 6.57 35.29 7.57
C GLU A 60 6.53 33.83 8.06
N GLU A 61 5.43 33.41 8.70
CA GLU A 61 5.25 32.01 9.12
C GLU A 61 5.15 31.03 7.95
N LEU A 62 4.62 31.49 6.81
CA LEU A 62 4.48 30.70 5.60
C LEU A 62 5.77 30.70 4.77
N ASN A 63 6.48 31.85 4.68
CA ASN A 63 7.60 32.08 3.78
C ASN A 63 8.92 31.38 4.18
N GLY A 64 9.04 30.84 5.40
CA GLY A 64 10.33 30.34 5.91
C GLY A 64 11.03 29.22 5.12
N ASN A 65 10.40 28.59 4.12
CA ASN A 65 11.04 27.59 3.21
C ASN A 65 10.39 27.51 1.80
N PHE A 66 9.52 28.45 1.42
CA PHE A 66 8.79 28.41 0.15
C PHE A 66 9.01 29.72 -0.58
N ASP A 67 9.07 29.65 -1.91
CA ASP A 67 9.31 30.82 -2.75
C ASP A 67 7.98 31.25 -3.37
N PHE A 68 7.40 32.33 -2.82
CA PHE A 68 6.18 32.96 -3.31
C PHE A 68 6.14 34.44 -2.90
N GLU A 69 5.60 35.28 -3.78
CA GLU A 69 5.51 36.74 -3.60
C GLU A 69 4.15 37.17 -3.01
N SER A 70 3.16 36.27 -2.97
CA SER A 70 1.83 36.58 -2.45
C SER A 70 1.09 35.37 -1.86
N LYS A 71 0.10 35.62 -0.97
CA LYS A 71 -0.81 34.57 -0.46
C LYS A 71 -1.53 33.83 -1.58
N ASN A 72 -1.85 34.53 -2.68
CA ASN A 72 -2.46 33.91 -3.85
C ASN A 72 -1.50 32.96 -4.56
N GLU A 73 -0.26 33.40 -4.78
CA GLU A 73 0.76 32.55 -5.40
C GLU A 73 1.03 31.30 -4.55
N PHE A 74 1.05 31.44 -3.23
CA PHE A 74 1.15 30.29 -2.32
C PHE A 74 -0.01 29.29 -2.52
N ILE A 75 -1.24 29.77 -2.66
CA ILE A 75 -2.41 28.91 -2.90
C ILE A 75 -2.29 28.19 -4.25
N GLU A 76 -1.96 28.92 -5.31
CA GLU A 76 -1.89 28.38 -6.68
C GLU A 76 -0.74 27.38 -6.85
N LYS A 77 0.44 27.70 -6.32
CA LYS A 77 1.65 26.90 -6.49
C LYS A 77 1.68 25.67 -5.59
N TYR A 78 1.22 25.82 -4.34
CA TYR A 78 1.35 24.77 -3.33
C TYR A 78 0.03 24.11 -2.97
N LEU A 79 -0.99 24.88 -2.54
CA LEU A 79 -2.22 24.29 -2.01
C LEU A 79 -3.07 23.60 -3.07
N LYS A 80 -3.23 24.20 -4.26
CA LYS A 80 -4.06 23.61 -5.32
C LYS A 80 -3.52 22.29 -5.84
N ASN A 81 -2.20 22.10 -5.78
CA ASN A 81 -1.50 20.94 -6.31
C ASN A 81 -1.46 19.76 -5.34
N ILE A 82 -1.96 19.94 -4.10
CA ILE A 82 -2.09 18.88 -3.11
C ILE A 82 -3.09 17.85 -3.63
N ASP A 83 -2.64 16.59 -3.74
CA ASP A 83 -3.55 15.48 -3.97
C ASP A 83 -4.37 15.24 -2.71
N VAL A 84 -5.67 14.99 -2.83
CA VAL A 84 -6.56 14.79 -1.68
C VAL A 84 -7.56 13.67 -1.93
N CYS A 85 -7.93 12.97 -0.85
CA CYS A 85 -9.02 12.00 -0.83
C CYS A 85 -10.12 12.49 0.11
N PHE A 86 -11.31 12.75 -0.44
CA PHE A 86 -12.51 13.08 0.31
C PHE A 86 -13.38 11.84 0.53
N SER A 87 -14.23 11.84 1.55
CA SER A 87 -15.31 10.84 1.65
C SER A 87 -16.26 10.95 0.46
N LYS A 88 -16.84 9.83 -0.02
CA LYS A 88 -17.90 9.83 -1.04
C LYS A 88 -19.12 10.64 -0.64
N LYS A 89 -19.38 10.75 0.67
CA LYS A 89 -20.49 11.53 1.22
C LYS A 89 -20.17 13.03 1.33
N GLN A 90 -18.94 13.45 1.03
CA GLN A 90 -18.52 14.84 1.21
C GLN A 90 -19.31 15.80 0.31
N GLU A 91 -19.96 16.78 0.93
CA GLU A 91 -20.62 17.88 0.24
C GLU A 91 -19.74 19.13 0.23
N PHE A 92 -19.66 19.80 -0.92
CA PHE A 92 -18.85 21.01 -1.13
C PHE A 92 -19.72 22.27 -1.07
N ASN A 93 -20.17 22.64 0.12
CA ASN A 93 -20.90 23.88 0.38
C ASN A 93 -19.99 24.97 0.99
N GLN A 94 -20.48 26.20 1.17
CA GLN A 94 -19.65 27.31 1.65
C GLN A 94 -18.99 27.06 3.02
N GLU A 95 -19.68 26.34 3.90
CA GLU A 95 -19.24 26.08 5.27
C GLU A 95 -18.22 24.94 5.31
N ASN A 96 -18.57 23.81 4.70
CA ASN A 96 -17.67 22.66 4.56
C ASN A 96 -16.38 23.06 3.83
N ASN A 97 -16.47 23.86 2.76
CA ASN A 97 -15.27 24.32 2.04
C ASN A 97 -14.36 25.19 2.90
N LEU A 98 -14.92 25.95 3.84
CA LEU A 98 -14.13 26.76 4.77
C LEU A 98 -13.45 25.90 5.84
N GLU A 99 -14.17 24.93 6.40
CA GLU A 99 -13.61 23.98 7.39
C GLU A 99 -12.53 23.10 6.78
N ILE A 100 -12.74 22.60 5.56
CA ILE A 100 -11.72 21.89 4.77
C ILE A 100 -10.49 22.78 4.57
N ALA A 101 -10.67 24.06 4.19
CA ALA A 101 -9.56 24.97 3.98
C ALA A 101 -8.77 25.26 5.26
N LYS A 102 -9.44 25.40 6.41
CA LYS A 102 -8.79 25.54 7.72
C LYS A 102 -8.01 24.29 8.09
N PHE A 103 -8.63 23.11 7.99
CA PHE A 103 -8.00 21.83 8.29
C PHE A 103 -6.72 21.64 7.48
N VAL A 104 -6.75 21.92 6.17
CA VAL A 104 -5.57 21.83 5.30
C VAL A 104 -4.47 22.78 5.78
N LEU A 105 -4.80 24.03 6.14
CA LEU A 105 -3.82 25.03 6.58
C LEU A 105 -3.22 24.74 7.96
N GLU A 106 -4.02 24.28 8.91
CA GLU A 106 -3.56 23.89 10.26
C GLU A 106 -2.64 22.69 10.19
N ASN A 107 -2.98 21.70 9.36
CA ASN A 107 -2.14 20.52 9.15
C ASN A 107 -0.99 20.76 8.16
N PHE A 108 -0.97 21.90 7.47
CA PHE A 108 0.06 22.21 6.47
C PHE A 108 1.46 22.22 7.09
N LYS A 109 1.64 22.65 8.36
CA LYS A 109 2.96 22.62 9.03
C LYS A 109 3.46 21.18 9.26
N ALA A 110 2.57 20.23 9.56
CA ALA A 110 2.92 18.80 9.70
C ALA A 110 3.17 18.15 8.33
N ILE A 111 2.31 18.45 7.34
CA ILE A 111 2.48 18.07 5.94
C ILE A 111 3.80 18.62 5.37
N LYS A 112 4.20 19.83 5.76
CA LYS A 112 5.49 20.47 5.40
C LYS A 112 6.70 19.72 5.91
N GLN A 113 6.62 19.10 7.08
CA GLN A 113 7.72 18.29 7.61
C GLN A 113 7.86 16.96 6.85
N SER A 114 6.76 16.37 6.39
CA SER A 114 6.80 15.15 5.56
C SER A 114 7.17 15.43 4.09
N ILE A 115 6.83 16.61 3.53
CA ILE A 115 7.27 17.04 2.20
C ILE A 115 8.78 17.29 2.13
N LYS A 116 9.41 17.67 3.25
CA LYS A 116 10.83 18.05 3.30
C LYS A 116 11.80 16.90 3.00
N GLN A 117 11.33 15.66 3.02
CA GLN A 117 12.09 14.50 2.63
C GLN A 117 11.54 14.02 1.28
N GLU A 118 12.14 14.49 0.19
CA GLU A 118 11.98 13.84 -1.12
C GLU A 118 12.63 12.46 -1.01
N TYR A 119 11.85 11.46 -0.60
CA TYR A 119 12.29 10.08 -0.62
C TYR A 119 12.36 9.64 -2.08
N GLU A 120 13.58 9.40 -2.55
CA GLU A 120 13.82 8.63 -3.75
C GLU A 120 13.73 7.15 -3.36
N VAL A 121 12.79 6.44 -3.99
CA VAL A 121 12.75 4.98 -3.93
C VAL A 121 13.96 4.47 -4.69
N THR A 122 14.85 3.78 -4.00
CA THR A 122 16.01 3.12 -4.59
C THR A 122 15.56 1.92 -5.44
N PRO A 123 16.39 1.48 -6.40
CA PRO A 123 16.20 0.18 -7.04
C PRO A 123 16.09 -0.94 -5.99
N PHE A 124 15.47 -2.04 -6.36
CA PHE A 124 15.43 -3.21 -5.48
C PHE A 124 16.85 -3.74 -5.21
N GLU A 125 17.11 -4.07 -3.96
CA GLU A 125 18.38 -4.64 -3.49
C GLU A 125 18.16 -6.05 -2.93
N THR A 126 19.19 -6.88 -3.01
CA THR A 126 19.14 -8.24 -2.47
C THR A 126 19.84 -8.28 -1.11
N HIS A 127 19.19 -8.91 -0.13
CA HIS A 127 19.74 -9.07 1.21
C HIS A 127 19.61 -10.51 1.69
N LYS A 128 20.58 -10.97 2.48
CA LYS A 128 20.46 -12.23 3.20
C LYS A 128 19.50 -12.05 4.36
N LEU A 129 18.40 -12.79 4.34
CA LEU A 129 17.38 -12.72 5.38
C LEU A 129 17.62 -13.76 6.47
N ASN A 130 17.44 -13.36 7.73
CA ASN A 130 17.27 -14.28 8.85
C ASN A 130 15.94 -13.97 9.54
N LEU A 131 14.99 -14.90 9.44
CA LEU A 131 13.65 -14.72 9.99
C LEU A 131 13.66 -14.80 11.53
N GLY A 132 14.50 -15.65 12.12
CA GLY A 132 14.67 -15.80 13.58
C GLY A 132 13.36 -16.09 14.34
N ASN A 133 13.40 -16.00 15.67
CA ASN A 133 12.20 -15.96 16.49
C ASN A 133 11.77 -14.50 16.65
N ARG A 134 10.50 -14.18 16.36
CA ARG A 134 9.96 -12.82 16.49
C ARG A 134 8.70 -12.82 17.36
N VAL A 135 8.50 -11.73 18.10
CA VAL A 135 7.31 -11.50 18.93
C VAL A 135 6.37 -10.59 18.16
N LEU A 136 5.15 -11.07 17.90
CA LEU A 136 4.10 -10.32 17.21
C LEU A 136 3.05 -9.93 18.24
N PHE A 137 2.76 -8.63 18.36
CA PHE A 137 1.73 -8.13 19.27
C PHE A 137 0.38 -8.14 18.56
N ARG A 138 -0.57 -8.97 19.03
CA ARG A 138 -1.91 -9.10 18.44
C ARG A 138 -2.99 -9.24 19.51
N SER A 139 -4.22 -8.88 19.16
CA SER A 139 -5.40 -9.22 19.97
C SER A 139 -5.66 -10.73 19.91
N GLU A 140 -5.86 -11.37 21.06
CA GLU A 140 -6.12 -12.82 21.18
C GLU A 140 -7.25 -13.29 20.25
N ASP A 141 -8.29 -12.47 20.08
CA ASP A 141 -9.51 -12.78 19.32
C ASP A 141 -9.31 -13.03 17.82
N LYS A 142 -8.12 -12.74 17.27
CA LYS A 142 -7.81 -12.85 15.83
C LYS A 142 -6.86 -13.99 15.47
N ILE A 143 -6.36 -14.74 16.44
CA ILE A 143 -5.35 -15.77 16.18
C ILE A 143 -6.03 -17.07 15.74
N ALA A 144 -5.69 -17.53 14.54
CA ALA A 144 -6.03 -18.84 14.01
C ALA A 144 -4.78 -19.73 14.01
N TYR A 145 -4.91 -20.94 14.55
CA TYR A 145 -3.87 -21.95 14.43
C TYR A 145 -4.13 -22.77 13.16
N VAL A 146 -3.19 -22.74 12.23
CA VAL A 146 -3.19 -23.57 11.03
C VAL A 146 -1.91 -24.41 11.00
N ASN A 147 -2.04 -25.69 10.67
CA ASN A 147 -0.93 -26.63 10.71
C ASN A 147 -0.59 -27.13 9.31
N TYR A 148 0.09 -26.29 8.54
CA TYR A 148 0.65 -26.65 7.25
C TYR A 148 2.16 -26.78 7.40
N ASP A 149 2.74 -27.89 6.94
CA ASP A 149 4.17 -28.16 7.04
C ASP A 149 5.05 -27.22 6.20
N TRP A 150 4.47 -26.60 5.18
CA TRP A 150 5.11 -25.60 4.32
C TRP A 150 4.91 -24.16 4.78
N LEU A 151 4.11 -23.92 5.83
CA LEU A 151 3.89 -22.58 6.37
C LEU A 151 4.91 -22.31 7.48
N TYR A 152 5.66 -21.22 7.39
CA TYR A 152 6.77 -20.98 8.32
C TYR A 152 6.30 -20.68 9.76
N TYR A 153 5.22 -19.91 9.91
CA TYR A 153 4.59 -19.61 11.19
C TYR A 153 3.16 -20.13 11.21
N ASN A 154 2.86 -21.03 12.15
CA ASN A 154 1.53 -21.66 12.27
C ASN A 154 0.50 -20.81 13.02
N ASP A 155 0.98 -19.85 13.80
CA ASP A 155 0.15 -18.89 14.53
C ASP A 155 -0.12 -17.67 13.63
N LEU A 156 -1.22 -17.71 12.88
CA LEU A 156 -1.58 -16.66 11.94
C LEU A 156 -2.73 -15.79 12.47
N SER A 157 -2.74 -14.52 12.09
CA SER A 157 -3.93 -13.67 12.21
C SER A 157 -4.43 -13.44 10.80
N LEU A 158 -5.48 -14.15 10.43
CA LEU A 158 -6.06 -14.01 9.11
C LEU A 158 -7.02 -12.82 9.13
N ASP A 159 -6.70 -11.81 8.33
CA ASP A 159 -7.48 -10.58 8.23
C ASP A 159 -8.76 -10.78 7.41
N SER A 160 -8.83 -11.89 6.66
CA SER A 160 -10.02 -12.26 5.89
C SER A 160 -10.20 -13.77 5.74
N ASP A 161 -11.45 -14.20 5.48
CA ASP A 161 -11.71 -15.58 5.04
C ASP A 161 -11.06 -15.89 3.68
N LEU A 162 -10.73 -14.86 2.89
CA LEU A 162 -10.05 -15.03 1.60
C LEU A 162 -8.62 -15.55 1.75
N GLU A 163 -7.91 -15.12 2.78
CA GLU A 163 -6.58 -15.65 3.10
C GLU A 163 -6.65 -17.14 3.48
N LYS A 164 -7.73 -17.59 4.15
CA LYS A 164 -7.95 -19.02 4.41
C LYS A 164 -8.11 -19.81 3.12
N GLU A 165 -8.90 -19.29 2.18
CA GLU A 165 -9.10 -19.91 0.88
C GLU A 165 -7.81 -19.95 0.05
N PHE A 166 -6.96 -18.92 0.15
CA PHE A 166 -5.62 -18.94 -0.42
C PHE A 166 -4.77 -20.07 0.18
N LEU A 167 -4.75 -20.24 1.50
CA LEU A 167 -4.02 -21.35 2.14
C LEU A 167 -4.53 -22.72 1.69
N TYR A 168 -5.86 -22.89 1.57
CA TYR A 168 -6.44 -24.12 1.03
C TYR A 168 -6.05 -24.37 -0.43
N PHE A 169 -5.97 -23.31 -1.25
CA PHE A 169 -5.49 -23.42 -2.63
C PHE A 169 -4.04 -23.90 -2.68
N ILE A 170 -3.15 -23.35 -1.85
CA ILE A 170 -1.75 -23.79 -1.79
C ILE A 170 -1.64 -25.23 -1.32
N GLU A 171 -2.35 -25.62 -0.26
CA GLU A 171 -2.35 -27.00 0.22
C GLU A 171 -2.82 -27.97 -0.88
N GLY A 172 -3.86 -27.63 -1.63
CA GLY A 172 -4.35 -28.42 -2.75
C GLY A 172 -3.36 -28.58 -3.91
N ASN A 173 -2.41 -27.65 -4.05
CA ASN A 173 -1.37 -27.66 -5.08
C ASN A 173 0.01 -28.10 -4.55
N LYS A 174 0.11 -28.44 -3.27
CA LYS A 174 1.36 -28.80 -2.59
C LYS A 174 2.16 -29.87 -3.33
N ASP A 175 1.50 -30.93 -3.81
CA ASP A 175 2.16 -32.02 -4.52
C ASP A 175 2.77 -31.55 -5.85
N VAL A 176 2.08 -30.66 -6.57
CA VAL A 176 2.59 -30.06 -7.81
C VAL A 176 3.80 -29.19 -7.50
N ILE A 177 3.73 -28.32 -6.48
CA ILE A 177 4.86 -27.50 -6.03
C ILE A 177 6.06 -28.38 -5.66
N ASN A 178 5.83 -29.48 -4.94
CA ASN A 178 6.85 -30.47 -4.57
C ASN A 178 7.50 -31.16 -5.77
N THR A 179 6.86 -31.19 -6.95
CA THR A 179 7.52 -31.70 -8.16
C THR A 179 8.60 -30.75 -8.66
N ILE A 180 8.40 -29.43 -8.50
CA ILE A 180 9.25 -28.34 -9.03
C ILE A 180 10.33 -27.94 -8.04
N PHE A 181 9.96 -27.75 -6.77
CA PHE A 181 10.85 -27.26 -5.73
C PHE A 181 11.39 -28.41 -4.87
N SER A 182 12.69 -28.38 -4.59
CA SER A 182 13.36 -29.33 -3.68
C SER A 182 13.07 -29.01 -2.22
N GLN A 183 12.92 -27.72 -1.92
CA GLN A 183 12.59 -27.15 -0.63
C GLN A 183 11.80 -25.87 -0.89
N TRP A 184 10.75 -25.64 -0.13
CA TRP A 184 9.98 -24.40 -0.19
C TRP A 184 9.21 -24.19 1.12
N PHE A 185 8.85 -22.94 1.38
CA PHE A 185 7.92 -22.56 2.43
C PHE A 185 7.26 -21.22 2.07
N ILE A 186 6.13 -20.92 2.71
CA ILE A 186 5.46 -19.62 2.61
C ILE A 186 5.51 -18.90 3.95
N VAL A 187 5.72 -17.58 3.89
CA VAL A 187 5.59 -16.67 5.02
C VAL A 187 4.37 -15.80 4.80
N ARG A 188 3.45 -15.71 5.77
CA ARG A 188 2.46 -14.62 5.81
C ARG A 188 3.19 -13.35 6.26
N ASN A 189 3.19 -12.32 5.43
CA ASN A 189 3.76 -11.02 5.70
C ASN A 189 2.96 -10.23 6.74
N ASP A 190 3.13 -10.57 8.01
CA ASP A 190 2.48 -9.88 9.12
C ASP A 190 3.15 -8.56 9.50
N GLY A 191 3.31 -7.68 8.51
CA GLY A 191 3.95 -6.37 8.67
C GLY A 191 5.47 -6.43 8.72
N PHE A 192 6.08 -7.39 8.00
CA PHE A 192 7.54 -7.49 7.98
C PHE A 192 8.09 -6.43 7.04
N GLU A 193 8.76 -5.44 7.60
CA GLU A 193 9.31 -4.31 6.85
C GLU A 193 10.29 -4.76 5.77
N GLU A 194 10.97 -5.90 5.97
CA GLU A 194 11.91 -6.49 4.99
C GLU A 194 11.23 -6.94 3.70
N PHE A 195 9.91 -7.14 3.70
CA PHE A 195 9.13 -7.55 2.54
C PHE A 195 8.24 -6.44 2.00
N LYS A 196 8.36 -5.22 2.54
CA LYS A 196 7.61 -4.08 2.06
C LYS A 196 8.10 -3.66 0.69
N LEU A 197 7.17 -3.56 -0.25
CA LEU A 197 7.45 -3.11 -1.61
C LEU A 197 7.06 -1.65 -1.76
N PHE A 198 7.94 -0.87 -2.39
CA PHE A 198 7.70 0.53 -2.70
C PHE A 198 7.62 0.73 -4.21
N ASP A 199 6.58 1.43 -4.67
CA ASP A 199 6.41 1.75 -6.09
C ASP A 199 7.54 2.66 -6.57
N ASN A 200 8.38 2.16 -7.47
CA ASN A 200 9.53 2.87 -8.02
C ASN A 200 9.26 3.48 -9.41
N ARG A 201 8.02 3.43 -9.92
CA ARG A 201 7.64 3.97 -11.24
C ARG A 201 7.45 5.49 -11.17
N LYS A 202 8.52 6.25 -11.46
CA LYS A 202 8.51 7.73 -11.39
C LYS A 202 7.57 8.40 -12.40
N ASP A 203 7.41 7.80 -13.58
CA ASP A 203 6.82 8.48 -14.74
C ASP A 203 5.38 8.03 -15.09
N GLU A 204 4.90 6.95 -14.48
CA GLU A 204 3.69 6.27 -14.94
C GLU A 204 2.45 6.53 -14.07
N LEU A 205 2.62 6.85 -12.77
CA LEU A 205 1.51 6.99 -11.82
C LEU A 205 1.82 7.99 -10.69
N ASN A 206 0.77 8.57 -10.09
CA ASN A 206 0.85 9.38 -8.86
C ASN A 206 1.14 8.52 -7.60
N THR A 207 1.63 7.29 -7.77
CA THR A 207 1.85 6.30 -6.71
C THR A 207 3.32 6.06 -6.41
N TYR A 208 4.25 6.72 -7.09
CA TYR A 208 5.67 6.65 -6.76
C TYR A 208 5.91 6.83 -5.24
N GLY A 209 6.68 5.94 -4.64
CA GLY A 209 6.95 5.86 -3.20
C GLY A 209 5.82 5.32 -2.33
N TYR A 210 4.69 4.90 -2.90
CA TYR A 210 3.66 4.20 -2.13
C TYR A 210 4.19 2.82 -1.76
N GLY A 211 4.09 2.49 -0.47
CA GLY A 211 4.51 1.21 0.07
C GLY A 211 3.33 0.29 0.36
N PHE A 212 3.50 -1.00 0.12
CA PHE A 212 2.57 -2.03 0.62
C PHE A 212 3.32 -3.30 0.99
N GLU A 213 2.68 -4.13 1.82
CA GLU A 213 3.18 -5.42 2.27
C GLU A 213 2.35 -6.50 1.57
N PRO A 214 2.92 -7.28 0.64
CA PRO A 214 2.22 -8.40 0.02
C PRO A 214 1.83 -9.43 1.07
N ASP A 215 0.61 -9.96 1.07
CA ASP A 215 0.13 -10.85 2.15
C ASP A 215 0.97 -12.11 2.34
N PHE A 216 1.50 -12.72 1.28
CA PHE A 216 2.31 -13.94 1.38
C PHE A 216 3.58 -13.88 0.51
N ILE A 217 4.66 -14.46 1.01
CA ILE A 217 5.95 -14.58 0.33
C ILE A 217 6.32 -16.05 0.18
N PHE A 218 6.55 -16.48 -1.05
CA PHE A 218 7.04 -17.81 -1.37
C PHE A 218 8.56 -17.86 -1.36
N PHE A 219 9.11 -18.72 -0.52
CA PHE A 219 10.52 -19.09 -0.54
C PHE A 219 10.69 -20.46 -1.18
N GLY A 220 11.62 -20.58 -2.12
CA GLY A 220 11.83 -21.81 -2.86
C GLY A 220 13.27 -22.04 -3.26
N LYS A 221 13.58 -23.32 -3.52
CA LYS A 221 14.78 -23.75 -4.22
C LYS A 221 14.36 -24.81 -5.25
N LYS A 222 14.51 -24.50 -6.53
CA LYS A 222 14.08 -25.42 -7.60
C LYS A 222 14.95 -26.68 -7.59
N LYS A 223 14.37 -27.81 -8.00
CA LYS A 223 15.14 -29.04 -8.17
C LYS A 223 16.19 -28.85 -9.27
N GLY A 224 17.40 -29.34 -9.01
CA GLY A 224 18.54 -29.16 -9.91
C GLY A 224 19.39 -27.92 -9.62
N GLU A 225 18.91 -26.99 -8.78
CA GLU A 225 19.74 -25.89 -8.30
C GLU A 225 20.68 -26.38 -7.17
N ASN A 226 21.96 -26.02 -7.27
CA ASN A 226 22.98 -26.38 -6.28
C ASN A 226 23.13 -25.35 -5.15
N ASP A 227 22.11 -24.51 -4.95
CA ASP A 227 22.19 -23.39 -4.01
C ASP A 227 22.18 -23.86 -2.57
N LYS A 228 22.88 -23.11 -1.72
CA LYS A 228 22.92 -23.37 -0.28
C LYS A 228 21.84 -22.61 0.49
N PHE A 229 20.98 -21.88 -0.19
CA PHE A 229 19.96 -21.01 0.39
C PHE A 229 18.63 -21.13 -0.37
N LEU A 230 17.57 -20.66 0.27
CA LEU A 230 16.25 -20.46 -0.32
C LEU A 230 16.12 -18.98 -0.73
N SER A 231 15.53 -18.72 -1.88
CA SER A 231 15.26 -17.39 -2.41
C SER A 231 13.78 -17.05 -2.34
N VAL A 232 13.46 -15.75 -2.32
CA VAL A 232 12.10 -15.29 -2.63
C VAL A 232 11.85 -15.57 -4.10
N GLU A 233 10.88 -16.43 -4.38
CA GLU A 233 10.51 -16.76 -5.77
C GLU A 233 9.25 -16.00 -6.19
N CYS A 234 8.35 -15.70 -5.24
CA CYS A 234 7.08 -15.10 -5.57
C CYS A 234 6.43 -14.30 -4.43
N PHE A 235 5.76 -13.21 -4.78
CA PHE A 235 4.80 -12.50 -3.93
C PHE A 235 3.36 -12.86 -4.28
N PHE A 236 2.51 -13.00 -3.26
CA PHE A 236 1.06 -13.19 -3.41
C PHE A 236 0.30 -12.16 -2.58
N GLU A 237 -0.86 -11.73 -3.09
CA GLU A 237 -1.80 -10.86 -2.41
C GLU A 237 -3.21 -11.45 -2.53
N ALA A 238 -3.90 -11.59 -1.40
CA ALA A 238 -5.28 -12.02 -1.30
C ALA A 238 -6.16 -10.78 -1.06
N LYS A 239 -6.98 -10.43 -2.06
CA LYS A 239 -7.75 -9.19 -2.02
C LYS A 239 -9.16 -9.36 -2.58
N GLY A 240 -10.16 -9.02 -1.75
CA GLY A 240 -11.55 -9.08 -2.16
C GLY A 240 -11.86 -8.16 -3.35
N GLU A 241 -12.72 -8.63 -4.24
CA GLU A 241 -13.05 -7.96 -5.52
C GLU A 241 -13.52 -6.50 -5.36
N HIS A 242 -14.19 -6.17 -4.25
CA HIS A 242 -14.66 -4.83 -3.93
C HIS A 242 -13.52 -3.81 -3.65
N LEU A 243 -12.32 -4.26 -3.31
CA LEU A 243 -11.15 -3.41 -3.05
C LEU A 243 -10.28 -3.17 -4.29
N LYS A 244 -10.58 -3.84 -5.40
CA LYS A 244 -9.77 -3.83 -6.62
C LYS A 244 -9.52 -2.43 -7.18
N ILE A 245 -10.51 -1.53 -7.09
CA ILE A 245 -10.41 -0.18 -7.66
C ILE A 245 -9.41 0.69 -6.88
N GLN A 246 -9.37 0.57 -5.54
CA GLN A 246 -8.46 1.36 -4.71
C GLN A 246 -7.02 0.85 -4.80
N ASP A 247 -6.86 -0.46 -5.01
CA ASP A 247 -5.56 -1.13 -5.04
C ASP A 247 -5.09 -1.50 -6.46
N ALA A 248 -5.75 -0.98 -7.50
CA ALA A 248 -5.39 -1.26 -8.90
C ALA A 248 -3.92 -0.95 -9.19
N TRP A 249 -3.38 0.12 -8.59
CA TRP A 249 -1.97 0.50 -8.74
C TRP A 249 -1.00 -0.57 -8.21
N LYS A 250 -1.39 -1.37 -7.21
CA LYS A 250 -0.59 -2.48 -6.69
C LYS A 250 -0.58 -3.63 -7.67
N GLU A 251 -1.72 -3.98 -8.28
CA GLU A 251 -1.79 -5.02 -9.30
C GLU A 251 -0.94 -4.62 -10.52
N GLU A 252 -1.04 -3.36 -10.96
CA GLU A 252 -0.18 -2.81 -12.02
C GLU A 252 1.30 -2.83 -11.62
N PHE A 253 1.63 -2.49 -10.36
CA PHE A 253 3.01 -2.52 -9.87
C PHE A 253 3.56 -3.95 -9.83
N LEU A 254 2.78 -4.89 -9.31
CA LEU A 254 3.12 -6.30 -9.27
C LEU A 254 3.39 -6.82 -10.69
N GLU A 255 2.61 -6.41 -11.69
CA GLU A 255 2.89 -6.77 -13.08
C GLU A 255 4.23 -6.20 -13.58
N THR A 256 4.62 -4.99 -13.17
CA THR A 256 5.92 -4.40 -13.58
C THR A 256 7.14 -5.11 -12.98
N ILE A 257 6.99 -5.73 -11.80
CA ILE A 257 8.07 -6.49 -11.17
C ILE A 257 8.05 -7.97 -11.56
N LYS A 258 7.04 -8.41 -12.33
CA LYS A 258 6.92 -9.77 -12.85
C LYS A 258 8.12 -10.05 -13.78
N ASN A 259 8.96 -11.01 -13.38
CA ASN A 259 10.23 -11.36 -14.04
C ASN A 259 11.38 -10.35 -13.87
N ALA A 260 11.30 -9.44 -12.89
CA ALA A 260 12.43 -8.56 -12.59
C ALA A 260 13.66 -9.38 -12.18
N GLN A 261 14.78 -9.15 -12.86
CA GLN A 261 16.05 -9.82 -12.56
C GLN A 261 16.88 -8.95 -11.62
N MET A 262 17.26 -9.53 -10.49
CA MET A 262 18.09 -8.88 -9.49
C MET A 262 19.37 -9.67 -9.29
N GLN A 263 20.52 -9.00 -9.34
CA GLN A 263 21.78 -9.64 -9.00
C GLN A 263 21.84 -9.89 -7.49
N VAL A 264 22.12 -11.14 -7.11
CA VAL A 264 22.46 -11.49 -5.73
C VAL A 264 23.98 -11.54 -5.57
N GLU A 265 24.47 -11.30 -4.34
CA GLU A 265 25.90 -11.31 -3.96
C GLU A 265 26.68 -12.59 -4.33
N VAL A 266 26.01 -13.64 -4.81
CA VAL A 266 26.57 -14.96 -5.12
C VAL A 266 26.57 -15.25 -6.63
N ASP A 267 26.71 -14.21 -7.47
CA ASP A 267 26.75 -14.31 -8.94
C ASP A 267 25.55 -15.06 -9.53
N LYS A 268 24.39 -14.92 -8.89
CA LYS A 268 23.11 -15.43 -9.39
C LYS A 268 22.15 -14.29 -9.68
N ASN A 269 21.21 -14.57 -10.57
CA ASN A 269 20.07 -13.69 -10.79
C ASN A 269 18.89 -14.27 -10.02
N LEU A 270 18.41 -13.52 -9.04
CA LEU A 270 17.08 -13.71 -8.46
C LEU A 270 16.08 -13.20 -9.50
N ILE A 271 15.13 -14.04 -9.91
CA ILE A 271 14.05 -13.59 -10.78
C ILE A 271 12.80 -13.48 -9.92
N LEU A 272 12.47 -12.24 -9.57
CA LEU A 272 11.29 -11.96 -8.79
C LEU A 272 10.03 -12.21 -9.63
N TYR A 273 9.09 -12.92 -9.03
CA TYR A 273 7.77 -13.13 -9.61
C TYR A 273 6.69 -12.59 -8.67
N SER A 274 5.55 -12.31 -9.25
CA SER A 274 4.39 -11.74 -8.59
C SER A 274 3.17 -12.23 -9.35
N LEU A 275 2.11 -12.55 -8.62
CA LEU A 275 0.85 -12.96 -9.22
C LEU A 275 -0.15 -11.80 -9.19
N PRO A 276 -1.16 -11.84 -10.07
CA PRO A 276 -2.39 -11.07 -9.89
C PRO A 276 -3.00 -11.32 -8.51
N PHE A 277 -4.01 -10.54 -8.12
CA PHE A 277 -4.69 -10.78 -6.86
C PHE A 277 -5.44 -12.12 -6.85
N PHE A 278 -5.40 -12.80 -5.71
CA PHE A 278 -6.34 -13.87 -5.39
C PHE A 278 -7.64 -13.22 -4.88
N LEU A 279 -8.73 -13.33 -5.65
CA LEU A 279 -9.90 -12.45 -5.54
C LEU A 279 -11.05 -13.02 -4.72
N SER A 280 -11.31 -14.32 -4.84
CA SER A 280 -12.44 -14.95 -4.14
C SER A 280 -12.27 -16.44 -3.94
N LYS A 281 -13.26 -17.07 -3.30
CA LYS A 281 -13.38 -18.52 -3.22
C LYS A 281 -13.77 -19.16 -4.55
N GLU A 282 -14.38 -18.41 -5.45
CA GLU A 282 -14.85 -18.93 -6.72
C GLU A 282 -13.68 -19.01 -7.71
N ILE A 283 -13.27 -20.24 -8.03
CA ILE A 283 -12.16 -20.55 -8.97
C ILE A 283 -12.27 -19.73 -10.28
N LYS A 284 -13.48 -19.54 -10.82
CA LYS A 284 -13.70 -18.77 -12.06
C LYS A 284 -13.25 -17.32 -11.96
N GLN A 285 -13.37 -16.70 -10.79
CA GLN A 285 -12.96 -15.31 -10.57
C GLN A 285 -11.44 -15.20 -10.39
N ASN A 286 -10.76 -16.31 -10.07
CA ASN A 286 -9.31 -16.40 -9.94
C ASN A 286 -8.62 -16.90 -11.21
N ALA A 287 -9.27 -16.93 -12.37
CA ALA A 287 -8.69 -17.49 -13.59
C ALA A 287 -7.30 -16.89 -13.92
N LYS A 288 -7.16 -15.56 -13.84
CA LYS A 288 -5.87 -14.88 -14.07
C LYS A 288 -4.79 -15.26 -13.06
N PHE A 289 -5.19 -15.44 -11.79
CA PHE A 289 -4.28 -15.87 -10.74
C PHE A 289 -3.80 -17.30 -11.01
N ILE A 290 -4.72 -18.20 -11.35
CA ILE A 290 -4.42 -19.62 -11.61
C ILE A 290 -3.51 -19.75 -12.83
N ASP A 291 -3.82 -19.06 -13.92
CA ASP A 291 -2.97 -19.06 -15.12
C ASP A 291 -1.54 -18.59 -14.81
N ALA A 292 -1.40 -17.52 -14.02
CA ALA A 292 -0.09 -17.01 -13.59
C ALA A 292 0.62 -17.93 -12.58
N PHE A 293 -0.14 -18.65 -11.75
CA PHE A 293 0.38 -19.65 -10.83
C PHE A 293 0.93 -20.87 -11.57
N ASP A 294 0.20 -21.34 -12.58
CA ASP A 294 0.65 -22.44 -13.44
C ASP A 294 1.90 -22.02 -14.25
N GLU A 295 1.91 -20.80 -14.80
CA GLU A 295 3.08 -20.21 -15.49
C GLU A 295 4.31 -20.17 -14.56
N PHE A 296 4.11 -19.75 -13.30
CA PHE A 296 5.14 -19.73 -12.27
C PHE A 296 5.76 -21.12 -12.02
N LEU A 297 4.92 -22.16 -11.95
CA LEU A 297 5.35 -23.54 -11.71
C LEU A 297 6.04 -24.18 -12.93
N GLU A 298 5.61 -23.84 -14.15
CA GLU A 298 6.15 -24.40 -15.39
C GLU A 298 7.50 -23.79 -15.81
N ARG A 299 7.94 -22.70 -15.18
CA ARG A 299 9.16 -21.98 -15.58
C ARG A 299 10.42 -22.86 -15.43
N LYS A 300 10.95 -23.32 -16.57
CA LYS A 300 12.33 -23.81 -16.71
C LYS A 300 13.28 -22.62 -16.79
N LEU A 301 14.34 -22.62 -15.99
CA LEU A 301 15.43 -21.67 -16.18
C LEU A 301 16.19 -22.07 -17.46
N PHE A 302 16.40 -21.10 -18.35
CA PHE A 302 17.34 -21.20 -19.46
C PHE A 302 18.78 -21.23 -18.92
#